data_AF-A0A7L2SNX9-F1
#
_entry.id   AF-A0A7L2SNX9-F1
#
_cell.length_a   1.000
_cell.length_b   1.000
_cell.length_c   1.000
_cell.angle_alpha   90.00
_cell.angle_beta   90.00
_cell.angle_gamma   90.00
#
_symmetry.space_group_name_H-M   'P 1'
#
loop_
_entity.id
_entity.type
_entity.pdbx_description
1 polymer ?
#
loop_
_entity_poly.entity_id
_entity_poly.type
_entity_poly.pdbx_seq_one_letter_code
_entity_poly.pdbx_strand_id
1 'polypeptide(L)'
;PQDLQAARAMVVVAIVLAILGTLLAVAGGKCTNCVEDDTAKAKVVILSGIIFIVAGILILIPICWSANSIIQDFYNPLVSDSQKRDLGSSLYVGWAASALLLLGG
;
A
#
# COMPACT_ATOMS: atom_id res chain seq x y z
N PRO A 1 10.37 19.65 -1.75
CA PRO A 1 9.77 19.04 -2.96
C PRO A 1 8.37 18.50 -2.65
N GLN A 2 7.33 19.07 -3.28
CA GLN A 2 5.92 18.72 -3.05
C GLN A 2 5.63 17.23 -3.28
N ASP A 3 6.32 16.60 -4.24
CA ASP A 3 6.15 15.17 -4.56
C ASP A 3 6.53 14.24 -3.39
N LEU A 4 7.53 14.63 -2.60
CA LEU A 4 7.94 13.87 -1.42
C LEU A 4 6.89 13.93 -0.29
N GLN A 5 6.21 15.06 -0.18
CA GLN A 5 5.15 15.25 0.81
C GLN A 5 3.87 14.52 0.39
N ALA A 6 3.53 14.56 -0.90
CA ALA A 6 2.45 13.77 -1.48
C ALA A 6 2.68 12.27 -1.31
N ALA A 7 3.90 11.78 -1.59
CA ALA A 7 4.27 10.38 -1.40
C ALA A 7 4.09 9.92 0.05
N ARG A 8 4.56 10.72 1.02
CA ARG A 8 4.36 10.42 2.45
C ARG A 8 2.88 10.41 2.84
N ALA A 9 2.09 11.37 2.35
CA ALA A 9 0.66 11.41 2.62
C ALA A 9 -0.06 10.17 2.08
N MET A 10 0.25 9.74 0.85
CA MET A 10 -0.32 8.54 0.25
C MET A 10 0.01 7.28 1.06
N VAL A 11 1.26 7.12 1.50
CA VAL A 11 1.67 5.98 2.33
C VAL A 11 0.94 5.95 3.68
N VAL A 12 0.82 7.10 4.35
CA VAL A 12 0.10 7.17 5.65
C VAL A 12 -1.38 6.84 5.48
N VAL A 13 -2.04 7.39 4.45
CA VAL A 13 -3.45 7.09 4.15
C VAL A 13 -3.63 5.60 3.88
N ALA A 14 -2.73 4.98 3.12
CA ALA A 14 -2.82 3.56 2.83
C ALA A 14 -2.63 2.67 4.07
N ILE A 15 -1.74 3.05 5.00
CA ILE A 15 -1.59 2.35 6.29
C ILE A 15 -2.89 2.44 7.10
N VAL A 16 -3.50 3.62 7.18
CA VAL A 16 -4.78 3.80 7.88
C VAL A 16 -5.87 2.93 7.25
N LEU A 17 -5.96 2.90 5.91
CA LEU A 17 -6.92 2.04 5.20
C LEU A 17 -6.67 0.55 5.46
N ALA A 18 -5.41 0.10 5.47
CA ALA A 18 -5.08 -1.29 5.76
C ALA A 18 -5.46 -1.68 7.20
N ILE A 19 -5.26 -0.79 8.17
CA ILE A 19 -5.69 -1.01 9.57
C ILE A 19 -7.22 -1.11 9.63
N LEU A 20 -7.93 -0.18 8.99
CA LEU A 20 -9.40 -0.22 8.93
C LEU A 20 -9.93 -1.48 8.24
N GLY A 21 -9.32 -1.89 7.12
CA GLY A 21 -9.62 -3.14 6.44
C GLY A 21 -9.43 -4.36 7.35
N THR A 22 -8.34 -4.38 8.13
CA THR A 22 -8.07 -5.45 9.10
C THR A 22 -9.14 -5.51 10.20
N LEU A 23 -9.53 -4.36 10.75
CA LEU A 23 -10.58 -4.29 11.77
C LEU A 23 -11.93 -4.78 11.23
N LEU A 24 -12.27 -4.41 9.98
CA LEU A 24 -13.48 -4.86 9.31
C LEU A 24 -13.44 -6.37 9.02
N ALA A 25 -12.29 -6.90 8.59
CA ALA A 25 -12.11 -8.33 8.36
C ALA A 25 -12.30 -9.14 9.65
N VAL A 26 -11.77 -8.67 10.79
CA VAL A 26 -11.97 -9.31 12.10
C VAL A 26 -13.44 -9.22 12.56
N ALA A 27 -14.10 -8.09 12.31
CA ALA A 27 -15.51 -7.90 12.66
C ALA A 27 -16.46 -8.75 11.79
N GLY A 28 -16.11 -8.97 10.52
CA GLY A 28 -16.87 -9.80 9.57
C GLY A 28 -16.60 -11.30 9.67
N GLY A 29 -15.57 -11.71 10.43
CA GLY A 29 -15.21 -13.11 10.62
C GLY A 29 -16.27 -13.91 11.37
N LYS A 30 -16.39 -15.21 11.03
CA LYS A 30 -17.31 -16.15 11.71
C LYS A 30 -17.00 -16.30 13.22
N CYS A 31 -15.78 -16.02 13.63
CA CYS A 31 -15.34 -16.08 15.03
C CYS A 31 -15.79 -14.89 15.89
N THR A 32 -16.34 -13.82 15.30
CA THR A 32 -16.73 -12.59 15.99
C THR A 32 -18.25 -12.39 15.90
N ASN A 33 -18.93 -12.18 17.04
CA ASN A 33 -20.38 -11.91 17.10
C ASN A 33 -20.73 -10.41 17.10
N CYS A 34 -19.90 -9.54 16.51
CA CYS A 34 -20.18 -8.10 16.41
C CYS A 34 -21.36 -7.78 15.49
N VAL A 35 -21.65 -8.67 14.54
CA VAL A 35 -22.80 -8.60 13.62
C VAL A 35 -23.55 -9.91 13.77
N GLU A 36 -24.88 -9.87 13.90
CA GLU A 36 -25.68 -11.10 14.10
C GLU A 36 -26.23 -11.65 12.78
N ASP A 37 -26.36 -10.79 11.77
CA ASP A 37 -26.85 -11.14 10.43
C ASP A 37 -25.71 -11.67 9.52
N ASP A 38 -25.83 -12.91 9.06
CA ASP A 38 -24.85 -13.56 8.18
C ASP A 38 -24.67 -12.81 6.84
N THR A 39 -25.73 -12.20 6.31
CA THR A 39 -25.70 -11.40 5.08
C THR A 39 -24.89 -10.13 5.26
N ALA A 40 -25.06 -9.44 6.38
CA ALA A 40 -24.28 -8.28 6.75
C ALA A 40 -22.81 -8.64 7.00
N LYS A 41 -22.51 -9.78 7.65
CA LYS A 41 -21.13 -10.30 7.78
C LYS A 41 -20.46 -10.48 6.42
N ALA A 42 -21.13 -11.14 5.48
CA ALA A 42 -20.60 -11.36 4.14
C ALA A 42 -20.28 -10.03 3.43
N LYS A 43 -21.17 -9.03 3.54
CA LYS A 43 -20.93 -7.69 2.97
C LYS A 43 -19.75 -6.98 3.63
N VAL A 44 -19.59 -7.10 4.95
CA VAL A 44 -18.46 -6.50 5.68
C VAL A 44 -17.13 -7.12 5.25
N VAL A 45 -17.08 -8.44 5.08
CA VAL A 45 -15.86 -9.13 4.60
C VAL A 45 -15.52 -8.70 3.16
N ILE A 46 -16.51 -8.65 2.26
CA ILE A 46 -16.29 -8.16 0.88
C ILE A 46 -15.78 -6.71 0.89
N LEU A 47 -16.37 -5.85 1.74
CA LEU A 47 -15.94 -4.46 1.86
C LEU A 47 -14.49 -4.36 2.38
N SER A 48 -14.11 -5.21 3.34
CA SER A 48 -12.73 -5.25 3.85
C SER A 48 -11.73 -5.63 2.76
N GLY A 49 -12.08 -6.58 1.89
CA GLY A 49 -11.26 -6.97 0.74
C GLY A 49 -11.06 -5.82 -0.26
N ILE A 50 -12.14 -5.12 -0.62
CA ILE A 50 -12.07 -3.93 -1.50
C ILE A 50 -11.15 -2.86 -0.88
N ILE A 51 -11.26 -2.62 0.43
CA ILE A 51 -10.41 -1.65 1.13
C ILE A 51 -8.94 -2.08 1.09
N PHE A 52 -8.64 -3.36 1.25
CA PHE A 52 -7.27 -3.88 1.12
C PHE A 52 -6.71 -3.73 -0.29
N ILE A 53 -7.50 -4.01 -1.33
CA ILE A 53 -7.10 -3.80 -2.73
C ILE A 53 -6.77 -2.31 -2.96
N VAL A 54 -7.65 -1.41 -2.52
CA VAL A 54 -7.45 0.04 -2.64
C VAL A 54 -6.20 0.49 -1.90
N ALA A 55 -5.99 0.02 -0.66
CA ALA A 55 -4.79 0.30 0.12
C ALA A 55 -3.50 -0.20 -0.58
N GLY A 56 -3.54 -1.39 -1.19
CA GLY A 56 -2.45 -1.94 -1.99
C GLY A 56 -2.08 -1.03 -3.15
N ILE A 57 -3.07 -0.59 -3.94
CA ILE A 57 -2.85 0.33 -5.09
C ILE A 57 -2.25 1.66 -4.61
N LEU A 58 -2.77 2.22 -3.51
CA LEU A 58 -2.28 3.48 -2.92
C LEU A 58 -0.82 3.41 -2.44
N ILE A 59 -0.34 2.23 -2.01
CA ILE A 59 1.08 2.01 -1.67
C ILE A 59 1.93 1.82 -2.92
N LEU A 60 1.41 1.15 -3.94
CA LEU A 60 2.15 0.85 -5.17
C LEU A 60 2.53 2.13 -5.94
N ILE A 61 1.64 3.12 -6.02
CA ILE A 61 1.86 4.38 -6.74
C ILE A 61 3.14 5.13 -6.29
N PRO A 62 3.28 5.54 -5.00
CA PRO A 62 4.47 6.26 -4.54
C PRO A 62 5.75 5.43 -4.62
N ILE A 63 5.65 4.11 -4.47
CA ILE A 63 6.81 3.20 -4.58
C ILE A 63 7.29 3.11 -6.02
N CYS A 64 6.39 2.87 -6.98
CA CYS A 64 6.72 2.84 -8.40
C CYS A 64 7.28 4.18 -8.87
N TRP A 65 6.72 5.29 -8.38
CA TRP A 65 7.25 6.61 -8.71
C TRP A 65 8.63 6.84 -8.12
N SER A 66 8.84 6.52 -6.84
CA SER A 66 10.16 6.63 -6.19
C SER A 66 11.19 5.78 -6.92
N ALA A 67 10.87 4.53 -7.26
CA ALA A 67 11.74 3.65 -8.03
C ALA A 67 12.07 4.23 -9.41
N ASN A 68 11.07 4.73 -10.16
CA ASN A 68 11.28 5.36 -11.46
C ASN A 68 12.19 6.58 -11.36
N SER A 69 12.01 7.43 -10.34
CA SER A 69 12.86 8.61 -10.14
C SER A 69 14.32 8.26 -9.88
N ILE A 70 14.57 7.19 -9.09
CA ILE A 70 15.92 6.69 -8.80
C ILE A 70 16.56 6.11 -10.07
N ILE A 71 15.81 5.32 -10.84
CA ILE A 71 16.30 4.74 -12.10
C ILE A 71 16.63 5.85 -13.11
N GLN A 72 15.77 6.87 -13.23
CA GLN A 72 16.03 8.01 -14.11
C GLN A 72 17.29 8.79 -13.69
N ASP A 73 17.52 8.99 -12.39
CA ASP A 73 18.73 9.63 -11.86
C ASP A 73 19.99 8.80 -12.19
N PHE A 74 19.87 7.48 -12.17
CA PHE A 74 20.96 6.55 -12.48
C PHE A 74 21.39 6.57 -13.96
N TYR A 75 20.44 6.77 -14.88
CA TYR A 75 20.69 6.85 -16.32
C TYR A 75 20.94 8.29 -16.83
N ASN A 76 20.87 9.29 -15.96
CA ASN A 76 21.04 10.69 -16.36
C ASN A 76 22.54 11.04 -16.51
N PRO A 77 23.01 11.42 -17.72
CA PRO A 77 24.42 11.75 -17.96
C PRO A 77 24.88 13.04 -17.27
N LEU A 78 23.97 13.83 -16.72
CA LEU A 78 24.27 15.06 -15.97
C LEU A 78 24.58 14.80 -14.48
N VAL A 79 24.39 13.57 -14.00
CA VAL A 79 24.60 13.18 -12.61
C VAL A 79 25.96 12.48 -12.48
N SER A 80 26.83 12.99 -11.61
CA SER A 80 28.15 12.38 -11.38
C SER A 80 27.99 10.95 -10.83
N ASP A 81 28.90 10.03 -11.20
CA ASP A 81 28.87 8.65 -10.70
C ASP A 81 28.89 8.58 -9.16
N SER A 82 29.48 9.58 -8.49
CA SER A 82 29.50 9.69 -7.03
C SER A 82 28.14 10.04 -6.39
N GLN A 83 27.15 10.47 -7.17
CA GLN A 83 25.79 10.82 -6.71
C GLN A 83 24.71 9.82 -7.17
N LYS A 84 25.08 8.74 -7.87
CA LYS A 84 24.14 7.70 -8.24
C LYS A 84 23.51 7.09 -6.99
N ARG A 85 22.18 7.15 -6.92
CA ARG A 85 21.39 6.59 -5.82
C ARG A 85 21.01 5.15 -6.14
N ASP A 86 21.32 4.24 -5.23
CA ASP A 86 20.84 2.86 -5.33
C ASP A 86 19.39 2.73 -4.83
N LEU A 87 18.72 1.67 -5.28
CA LEU A 87 17.39 1.31 -4.80
C LEU A 87 17.47 0.88 -3.34
N GLY A 88 16.83 1.65 -2.45
CA GLY A 88 16.77 1.31 -1.03
C GLY A 88 15.96 0.03 -0.77
N SER A 89 16.37 -0.76 0.23
CA SER A 89 15.70 -2.02 0.63
C SER A 89 14.21 -1.86 0.92
N SER A 90 13.80 -0.69 1.43
CA SER A 90 12.40 -0.35 1.70
C SER A 90 11.48 -0.42 0.47
N LEU A 91 11.99 -0.19 -0.74
CA LEU A 91 11.21 -0.30 -1.97
C LEU A 91 10.77 -1.75 -2.20
N TYR A 92 11.68 -2.71 -2.03
CA TYR A 92 11.37 -4.13 -2.19
C TYR A 92 10.33 -4.60 -1.16
N VAL A 93 10.46 -4.16 0.09
CA VAL A 93 9.47 -4.46 1.15
C VAL A 93 8.10 -3.91 0.78
N GLY A 94 8.04 -2.69 0.26
CA GLY A 94 6.77 -2.09 -0.12
C GLY A 94 6.13 -2.70 -1.38
N TRP A 95 6.92 -3.17 -2.35
CA TRP A 95 6.42 -4.00 -3.46
C TRP A 95 5.82 -5.31 -2.94
N ALA A 96 6.52 -6.01 -2.04
CA ALA A 96 6.02 -7.23 -1.42
C ALA A 96 4.73 -6.95 -0.64
N ALA A 97 4.70 -5.90 0.19
CA ALA A 97 3.53 -5.50 0.95
C ALA A 97 2.33 -5.18 0.05
N SER A 98 2.53 -4.44 -1.04
CA SER A 98 1.47 -4.16 -2.01
C SER A 98 0.94 -5.43 -2.66
N ALA A 99 1.81 -6.38 -3.04
CA ALA A 99 1.37 -7.64 -3.62
C ALA A 99 0.55 -8.48 -2.61
N LEU A 100 0.99 -8.55 -1.35
CA LEU A 100 0.27 -9.21 -0.27
C LEU A 100 -1.10 -8.58 -0.01
N LEU A 101 -1.21 -7.25 -0.01
CA LEU A 101 -2.48 -6.54 0.16
C LEU A 101 -3.44 -6.76 -1.01
N LEU A 102 -2.92 -6.83 -2.25
CA LEU A 102 -3.73 -7.08 -3.44
C LEU A 102 -4.21 -8.53 -3.55
N LEU A 103 -3.39 -9.50 -3.12
CA LEU A 103 -3.76 -10.92 -3.14
C LEU A 103 -4.61 -11.32 -1.93
N GLY A 104 -4.43 -10.63 -0.80
CA GLY A 104 -5.16 -10.89 0.44
C GLY A 104 -6.51 -10.18 0.54
N GLY A 105 -6.71 -9.09 -0.21
CA GLY A 105 -7.99 -8.40 -0.34
C GLY A 105 -8.91 -9.07 -1.36
#